data_AF-A0AAD6BR93-F1
#
_entry.id   AF-A0AAD6BR93-F1
#
_cell.length_a   1.000
_cell.length_b   1.000
_cell.length_c   1.000
_cell.angle_alpha   90.00
_cell.angle_beta   90.00
_cell.angle_gamma   90.00
#
_symmetry.space_group_name_H-M   'P 1'
#
loop_
_entity.id
_entity.type
_entity.pdbx_description
1 polymer ?
#
loop_
_entity_poly.entity_id
_entity_poly.type
_entity_poly.pdbx_seq_one_letter_code
_entity_poly.pdbx_strand_id
1 'polypeptide(L)'
;ERINTYANLNHHVPVVQIYMDQSKDLLFDYRLSRESIEALMTLLRREKTHGWVQHMEVLLVVYWLAHGLSYSVVSRVFDVPKTTVFNIVHRMCEAILCPLEKVIHFPTQAQCAEVGNGFHRLANSPAFRHCVGAIDGCHIRIKAPNSPHAQDYLNRKLFFSVQLQGICDSFGKFLDIFVGFPGSVHDTRVLRNSPVF
;
A
#
# COMPACT_ATOMS: atom_id res chain seq x y z
N GLU A 1 -22.23 -23.01 -28.11
CA GLU A 1 -22.47 -21.57 -27.87
C GLU A 1 -21.15 -20.82 -28.02
N ARG A 2 -21.07 -19.81 -28.90
CA ARG A 2 -19.85 -19.02 -29.07
C ARG A 2 -19.78 -18.01 -27.92
N ILE A 3 -18.77 -18.14 -27.06
CA ILE A 3 -18.42 -17.11 -26.08
C ILE A 3 -18.11 -15.85 -26.87
N ASN A 4 -18.98 -14.85 -26.77
CA ASN A 4 -18.80 -13.58 -27.45
C ASN A 4 -17.65 -12.85 -26.72
N THR A 5 -16.43 -12.98 -27.21
CA THR A 5 -15.25 -12.33 -26.63
C THR A 5 -15.36 -10.83 -26.87
N TYR A 6 -15.93 -10.12 -25.89
CA TYR A 6 -16.14 -8.67 -25.95
C TYR A 6 -14.81 -7.88 -25.99
N ALA A 7 -13.70 -8.51 -25.60
CA ALA A 7 -12.35 -8.02 -25.73
C ALA A 7 -11.37 -9.21 -25.78
N ASN A 8 -10.27 -9.05 -26.53
CA ASN A 8 -9.15 -9.98 -26.52
C ASN A 8 -8.01 -9.38 -25.67
N LEU A 9 -7.26 -10.25 -24.99
CA LEU A 9 -6.06 -9.82 -24.27
C LEU A 9 -5.06 -9.23 -25.27
N ASN A 10 -4.57 -8.02 -24.99
CA ASN A 10 -3.46 -7.48 -25.76
C ASN A 10 -2.18 -8.23 -25.35
N HIS A 11 -1.75 -9.18 -26.16
CA HIS A 11 -0.56 -9.98 -25.90
C HIS A 11 0.76 -9.19 -25.96
N HIS A 12 0.72 -7.92 -26.35
CA HIS A 12 1.87 -7.02 -26.33
C HIS A 12 2.07 -6.31 -24.99
N VAL A 13 1.23 -6.60 -23.99
CA VAL A 13 1.28 -6.02 -22.63
C VAL A 13 1.74 -7.11 -21.64
N PRO A 14 3.06 -7.31 -21.43
CA PRO A 14 3.59 -8.48 -20.72
C PRO A 14 3.09 -8.58 -19.28
N VAL A 15 2.88 -7.43 -18.63
CA VAL A 15 2.49 -7.36 -17.21
C VAL A 15 1.06 -7.87 -16.96
N VAL A 16 0.17 -7.72 -17.94
CA VAL A 16 -1.19 -8.27 -17.87
C VAL A 16 -1.17 -9.77 -18.14
N GLN A 17 -0.30 -10.25 -19.03
CA GLN A 17 -0.12 -11.69 -19.24
C GLN A 17 0.40 -12.39 -17.99
N ILE A 18 1.35 -11.79 -17.27
CA ILE A 18 1.86 -12.30 -16.00
C ILE A 18 0.71 -12.47 -15.00
N TYR A 19 -0.21 -11.50 -14.93
CA TYR A 19 -1.39 -11.63 -14.07
C TYR A 19 -2.32 -12.77 -14.53
N MET A 20 -2.59 -12.91 -15.83
CA MET A 20 -3.51 -13.94 -16.33
C MET A 20 -2.98 -15.36 -16.20
N ASP A 21 -1.65 -15.53 -16.24
CA ASP A 21 -1.02 -16.82 -16.03
C ASP A 21 -1.09 -17.22 -14.55
N GLN A 22 -1.99 -18.15 -14.24
CA GLN A 22 -2.23 -18.66 -12.89
C GLN A 22 -1.00 -19.35 -12.29
N SER A 23 -0.04 -19.78 -13.11
CA SER A 23 1.21 -20.39 -12.63
C SER A 23 2.26 -19.36 -12.18
N LYS A 24 2.07 -18.08 -12.49
CA LYS A 24 3.04 -17.03 -12.15
C LYS A 24 2.81 -16.48 -10.76
N ASP A 25 3.92 -16.33 -10.04
CA ASP A 25 3.98 -15.56 -8.81
C ASP A 25 3.94 -14.06 -9.12
N LEU A 26 3.05 -13.34 -8.45
CA LEU A 26 2.83 -11.91 -8.63
C LEU A 26 3.66 -11.06 -7.66
N LEU A 27 4.31 -11.65 -6.66
CA LEU A 27 5.08 -10.91 -5.65
C LEU A 27 6.24 -10.11 -6.25
N PHE A 28 6.85 -10.61 -7.33
CA PHE A 28 7.95 -9.91 -7.98
C PHE A 28 7.48 -8.60 -8.64
N ASP A 29 6.42 -8.68 -9.44
CA ASP A 29 5.91 -7.56 -10.25
C ASP A 29 4.94 -6.64 -9.50
N TYR A 30 4.15 -7.20 -8.58
CA TYR A 30 3.07 -6.46 -7.90
C TYR A 30 3.29 -6.31 -6.40
N ARG A 31 4.30 -6.96 -5.81
CA ARG A 31 4.58 -6.97 -4.36
C ARG A 31 3.41 -7.46 -3.50
N LEU A 32 2.41 -8.07 -4.13
CA LEU A 32 1.20 -8.62 -3.52
C LEU A 32 0.94 -10.01 -4.09
N SER A 33 0.37 -10.88 -3.26
CA SER A 33 -0.12 -12.18 -3.73
C SER A 33 -1.37 -12.00 -4.60
N ARG A 34 -1.72 -13.04 -5.35
CA ARG A 34 -2.94 -13.06 -6.18
C ARG A 34 -4.19 -12.86 -5.33
N GLU A 35 -4.26 -13.55 -4.20
CA GLU A 35 -5.37 -13.47 -3.24
C GLU A 35 -5.51 -12.06 -2.69
N SER A 36 -4.39 -11.38 -2.43
CA SER A 36 -4.39 -9.99 -1.95
C SER A 36 -4.90 -9.02 -3.01
N ILE A 37 -4.52 -9.23 -4.28
CA ILE A 37 -4.98 -8.43 -5.42
C ILE A 37 -6.49 -8.66 -5.64
N GLU A 38 -6.97 -9.90 -5.58
CA GLU A 38 -8.39 -10.23 -5.73
C GLU A 38 -9.25 -9.67 -4.59
N ALA A 39 -8.73 -9.71 -3.34
CA ALA A 39 -9.36 -9.07 -2.20
C ALA A 39 -9.45 -7.55 -2.40
N LEU A 40 -8.39 -6.92 -2.92
CA LEU A 40 -8.39 -5.49 -3.26
C LEU A 40 -9.39 -5.16 -4.37
N MET A 41 -9.49 -5.99 -5.41
CA MET A 41 -10.50 -5.82 -6.47
C MET A 41 -11.93 -5.92 -5.92
N THR A 42 -12.17 -6.84 -4.99
CA THR A 42 -13.47 -6.96 -4.31
C THR A 42 -13.78 -5.73 -3.46
N LEU A 43 -12.79 -5.26 -2.69
CA LEU A 43 -12.93 -4.06 -1.84
C LEU A 43 -13.21 -2.80 -2.66
N LEU A 44 -12.57 -2.67 -3.83
CA LEU A 44 -12.69 -1.52 -4.73
C LEU A 44 -13.79 -1.69 -5.79
N ARG A 45 -14.69 -2.66 -5.63
CA ARG A 45 -15.74 -2.96 -6.61
C ARG A 45 -16.62 -1.75 -6.86
N ARG A 46 -16.71 -1.36 -8.14
CA ARG A 46 -17.57 -0.29 -8.62
C ARG A 46 -18.53 -0.87 -9.65
N GLU A 47 -19.76 -0.36 -9.67
CA GLU A 47 -20.67 -0.59 -10.79
C GLU A 47 -20.08 0.04 -12.04
N LYS A 48 -19.37 -0.78 -12.83
CA LYS A 48 -18.89 -0.39 -14.16
C LYS A 48 -19.62 -1.23 -15.20
N THR A 49 -19.87 -0.58 -16.33
CA THR A 49 -20.63 -1.12 -17.46
C THR A 49 -19.88 -2.24 -18.22
N HIS A 50 -18.57 -2.43 -17.99
CA HIS A 50 -17.72 -3.35 -18.77
C HIS A 50 -16.69 -4.07 -17.87
N GLY A 51 -16.51 -5.39 -18.07
CA GLY A 51 -15.91 -6.30 -17.08
C GLY A 51 -14.40 -6.13 -16.78
N TRP A 52 -13.57 -5.73 -17.74
CA TRP A 52 -12.11 -5.72 -17.56
C TRP A 52 -11.52 -4.40 -17.08
N VAL A 53 -12.30 -3.31 -17.13
CA VAL A 53 -11.81 -1.96 -16.82
C VAL A 53 -11.33 -1.88 -15.37
N GLN A 54 -12.04 -2.50 -14.43
CA GLN A 54 -11.64 -2.49 -13.03
C GLN A 54 -10.32 -3.24 -12.80
N HIS A 55 -10.19 -4.44 -13.36
CA HIS A 55 -9.01 -5.28 -13.24
C HIS A 55 -7.76 -4.53 -13.73
N MET A 56 -7.84 -3.94 -14.92
CA MET A 56 -6.73 -3.18 -15.51
C MET A 56 -6.33 -1.97 -14.65
N GLU A 57 -7.31 -1.23 -14.12
CA GLU A 57 -7.02 -0.09 -13.25
C GLU A 57 -6.35 -0.49 -11.93
N VAL A 58 -6.81 -1.58 -11.29
CA VAL A 58 -6.21 -2.08 -10.06
C VAL A 58 -4.77 -2.56 -10.32
N LEU A 59 -4.55 -3.38 -11.35
CA LEU A 59 -3.21 -3.88 -11.69
C LEU A 59 -2.26 -2.73 -12.02
N LEU A 60 -2.71 -1.74 -12.78
CA LEU A 60 -1.92 -0.55 -13.11
C LEU A 60 -1.47 0.20 -11.86
N VAL A 61 -2.38 0.41 -10.92
CA VAL A 61 -2.10 1.18 -9.68
C VAL A 61 -1.21 0.39 -8.74
N VAL A 62 -1.46 -0.91 -8.57
CA VAL A 62 -0.62 -1.77 -7.73
C VAL A 62 0.80 -1.85 -8.30
N TYR A 63 0.94 -2.02 -9.62
CA TYR A 63 2.25 -2.00 -10.27
C TYR A 63 2.97 -0.66 -10.09
N TRP A 64 2.25 0.45 -10.18
CA TRP A 64 2.81 1.78 -9.93
C TRP A 64 3.28 1.94 -8.47
N LEU A 65 2.47 1.51 -7.49
CA LEU A 65 2.79 1.57 -6.05
C LEU A 65 3.96 0.65 -5.68
N ALA A 66 4.03 -0.54 -6.28
CA ALA A 66 5.05 -1.55 -6.03
C ALA A 66 6.48 -1.07 -6.35
N HIS A 67 6.62 -0.22 -7.37
CA HIS A 67 7.91 0.15 -7.94
C HIS A 67 8.22 1.66 -7.88
N GLY A 68 7.23 2.52 -7.59
CA GLY A 68 7.43 3.98 -7.55
C GLY A 68 7.83 4.58 -8.90
N LEU A 69 7.31 4.02 -10.00
CA LEU A 69 7.72 4.37 -11.37
C LEU A 69 7.13 5.71 -11.83
N SER A 70 7.71 6.29 -12.88
CA SER A 70 7.08 7.44 -13.56
C SER A 70 5.84 7.01 -14.36
N TYR A 71 4.86 7.91 -14.51
CA TYR A 71 3.67 7.65 -15.32
C TYR A 71 3.99 7.31 -16.78
N SER A 72 5.11 7.82 -17.32
CA SER A 72 5.57 7.51 -18.68
C SER A 72 6.00 6.05 -18.83
N VAL A 73 6.58 5.45 -17.78
CA VAL A 73 6.96 4.04 -17.80
C VAL A 73 5.71 3.16 -17.72
N VAL A 74 4.83 3.45 -16.76
CA VAL A 74 3.57 2.69 -16.61
C VAL A 74 2.70 2.80 -17.87
N SER A 75 2.65 3.97 -18.50
CA SER A 75 1.97 4.19 -19.78
C SER A 75 2.45 3.24 -20.87
N ARG A 76 3.77 3.05 -21.01
CA ARG A 76 4.36 2.11 -21.97
C ARG A 76 4.12 0.65 -21.59
N VAL A 77 4.21 0.32 -20.31
CA VAL A 77 4.03 -1.05 -19.81
C VAL A 77 2.59 -1.54 -20.02
N PHE A 78 1.60 -0.68 -19.79
CA PHE A 78 0.18 -1.02 -19.89
C PHE A 78 -0.46 -0.63 -21.23
N ASP A 79 0.28 0.03 -22.12
CA ASP A 79 -0.23 0.61 -23.37
C ASP A 79 -1.45 1.53 -23.17
N VAL A 80 -1.35 2.41 -22.16
CA VAL A 80 -2.40 3.36 -21.77
C VAL A 80 -1.85 4.78 -21.87
N PRO A 81 -2.59 5.77 -22.42
CA PRO A 81 -2.11 7.15 -22.48
C PRO A 81 -1.69 7.69 -21.10
N LYS A 82 -0.57 8.42 -21.05
CA LYS A 82 0.01 8.95 -19.79
C LYS A 82 -1.00 9.74 -18.94
N THR A 83 -1.84 10.55 -19.58
CA THR A 83 -2.90 11.32 -18.90
C THR A 83 -3.94 10.41 -18.25
N THR A 84 -4.30 9.33 -18.92
CA THR A 84 -5.20 8.30 -18.37
C THR A 84 -4.54 7.57 -17.21
N VAL A 85 -3.26 7.21 -17.29
CA VAL A 85 -2.50 6.63 -16.16
C VAL A 85 -2.54 7.56 -14.94
N PHE A 86 -2.24 8.85 -15.14
CA PHE A 86 -2.30 9.85 -14.06
C PHE A 86 -3.68 9.88 -13.39
N ASN A 87 -4.76 9.98 -14.19
CA ASN A 87 -6.12 10.01 -13.67
C ASN A 87 -6.51 8.71 -12.95
N ILE A 88 -6.08 7.55 -13.45
CA ILE A 88 -6.33 6.26 -12.81
C ILE A 88 -5.61 6.20 -11.46
N VAL A 89 -4.32 6.54 -11.40
CA VAL A 89 -3.51 6.49 -10.17
C VAL A 89 -4.16 7.32 -9.08
N HIS A 90 -4.44 8.60 -9.34
CA HIS A 90 -5.02 9.49 -8.33
C HIS A 90 -6.38 9.00 -7.83
N ARG A 91 -7.30 8.68 -8.76
CA ARG A 91 -8.64 8.20 -8.42
C ARG A 91 -8.61 6.90 -7.63
N MET A 92 -7.73 5.97 -7.98
CA MET A 92 -7.65 4.66 -7.32
C MET A 92 -6.94 4.76 -5.97
N CYS A 93 -5.93 5.61 -5.82
CA CYS A 93 -5.35 5.91 -4.51
C CYS A 93 -6.41 6.48 -3.56
N GLU A 94 -7.23 7.45 -4.00
CA GLU A 94 -8.36 7.96 -3.20
C GLU A 94 -9.36 6.85 -2.84
N ALA A 95 -9.69 5.98 -3.79
CA ALA A 95 -10.58 4.85 -3.54
C ALA A 95 -10.02 3.83 -2.53
N ILE A 96 -8.69 3.62 -2.52
CA ILE A 96 -7.99 2.76 -1.54
C ILE A 96 -7.98 3.40 -0.15
N LEU A 97 -7.84 4.72 -0.07
CA LEU A 97 -7.83 5.44 1.21
C LEU A 97 -9.22 5.51 1.86
N CYS A 98 -10.30 5.50 1.08
CA CYS A 98 -11.67 5.58 1.60
C CYS A 98 -12.05 4.50 2.63
N PRO A 99 -11.79 3.20 2.42
CA PRO A 99 -12.08 2.17 3.42
C PRO A 99 -11.02 2.03 4.52
N LEU A 100 -9.96 2.84 4.53
CA LEU A 100 -8.78 2.59 5.36
C LEU A 100 -9.09 2.53 6.86
N GLU A 101 -9.94 3.41 7.37
CA GLU A 101 -10.38 3.43 8.78
C GLU A 101 -11.18 2.19 9.19
N LYS A 102 -11.78 1.48 8.23
CA LYS A 102 -12.49 0.22 8.48
C LYS A 102 -11.55 -0.98 8.52
N VAL A 103 -10.33 -0.84 7.99
CA VAL A 103 -9.35 -1.92 7.83
C VAL A 103 -8.22 -1.77 8.86
N ILE A 104 -7.77 -0.54 9.10
CA ILE A 104 -6.73 -0.18 10.06
C ILE A 104 -7.42 0.38 11.30
N HIS A 105 -7.52 -0.45 12.33
CA HIS A 105 -8.07 -0.06 13.62
C HIS A 105 -7.44 -0.92 14.73
N PHE A 106 -7.46 -0.41 15.95
CA PHE A 106 -7.02 -1.17 17.12
C PHE A 106 -7.86 -2.43 17.36
N PRO A 107 -7.29 -3.49 17.96
CA PRO A 107 -8.03 -4.69 18.29
C PRO A 107 -9.12 -4.38 19.33
N THR A 108 -10.22 -5.10 19.24
CA THR A 108 -11.24 -5.11 20.31
C THR A 108 -10.70 -5.80 21.57
N GLN A 109 -11.34 -5.56 22.72
CA GLN A 109 -10.96 -6.21 23.97
C GLN A 109 -10.89 -7.76 23.86
N ALA A 110 -11.76 -8.36 23.05
CA ALA A 110 -11.78 -9.80 22.80
C ALA A 110 -10.54 -10.27 22.00
N GLN A 111 -10.02 -9.43 21.10
CA GLN A 111 -8.85 -9.70 20.26
C GLN A 111 -7.51 -9.40 20.96
N CYS A 112 -7.49 -8.51 21.95
CA CYS A 112 -6.26 -8.13 22.68
C CYS A 112 -5.51 -9.34 23.27
N ALA A 113 -6.25 -10.34 23.77
CA ALA A 113 -5.63 -11.54 24.32
C ALA A 113 -4.88 -12.36 23.25
N GLU A 114 -5.43 -12.44 22.04
CA GLU A 114 -4.80 -13.13 20.91
C GLU A 114 -3.53 -12.39 20.46
N VAL A 115 -3.62 -11.07 20.30
CA VAL A 115 -2.49 -10.21 19.92
C VAL A 115 -1.36 -10.30 20.95
N GLY A 116 -1.68 -10.15 22.24
CA GLY A 116 -0.70 -10.24 23.32
C GLY A 116 -0.05 -11.63 23.42
N ASN A 117 -0.81 -12.69 23.20
CA ASN A 117 -0.25 -14.04 23.10
C ASN A 117 0.67 -14.21 21.88
N GLY A 118 0.38 -13.55 20.76
CA GLY A 118 1.25 -13.51 19.60
C GLY A 118 2.59 -12.84 19.92
N PHE A 119 2.59 -11.68 20.56
CA PHE A 119 3.83 -11.03 21.01
C PHE A 119 4.58 -11.84 22.05
N HIS A 120 3.89 -12.46 23.00
CA HIS A 120 4.51 -13.40 23.95
C HIS A 120 5.30 -14.51 23.25
N ARG A 121 4.72 -15.12 22.20
CA ARG A 121 5.39 -16.15 21.40
C ARG A 121 6.57 -15.59 20.62
N LEU A 122 6.40 -14.45 19.94
CA LEU A 122 7.45 -13.82 19.14
C LEU A 122 8.66 -13.40 19.98
N ALA A 123 8.42 -12.82 21.15
CA ALA A 123 9.46 -12.36 22.07
C ALA A 123 9.97 -13.45 23.03
N ASN A 124 9.34 -14.62 23.04
CA ASN A 124 9.58 -15.72 23.98
C ASN A 124 9.64 -15.25 25.45
N SER A 125 8.73 -14.35 25.84
CA SER A 125 8.74 -13.73 27.16
C SER A 125 7.33 -13.39 27.65
N PRO A 126 6.95 -13.75 28.90
CA PRO A 126 5.63 -13.44 29.44
C PRO A 126 5.37 -11.94 29.60
N ALA A 127 6.43 -11.11 29.62
CA ALA A 127 6.30 -9.65 29.72
C ALA A 127 5.47 -9.03 28.60
N PHE A 128 5.41 -9.66 27.42
CA PHE A 128 4.69 -9.16 26.26
C PHE A 128 3.25 -9.66 26.15
N ARG A 129 2.74 -10.42 27.13
CA ARG A 129 1.39 -11.01 27.09
C ARG A 129 0.26 -9.98 27.03
N HIS A 130 0.53 -8.74 27.45
CA HIS A 130 -0.43 -7.63 27.40
C HIS A 130 -0.10 -6.59 26.32
N CYS A 131 0.85 -6.89 25.43
CA CYS A 131 1.15 -6.01 24.30
C CYS A 131 -0.01 -6.03 23.30
N VAL A 132 -0.51 -4.85 22.92
CA VAL A 132 -1.61 -4.69 21.95
C VAL A 132 -1.14 -4.19 20.59
N GLY A 133 0.14 -3.81 20.48
CA GLY A 133 0.74 -3.34 19.24
C GLY A 133 2.21 -2.98 19.43
N ALA A 134 2.99 -3.08 18.37
CA ALA A 134 4.37 -2.61 18.31
C ALA A 134 4.44 -1.37 17.42
N ILE A 135 5.04 -0.30 17.95
CA ILE A 135 5.18 0.98 17.26
C ILE A 135 6.60 1.17 16.74
N ASP A 136 6.73 1.64 15.50
CA ASP A 136 8.02 2.03 14.92
C ASP A 136 7.89 3.14 13.86
N GLY A 137 8.99 3.82 13.57
CA GLY A 137 9.11 4.86 12.56
C GLY A 137 9.84 4.39 11.30
N CYS A 138 9.36 4.82 10.13
CA CYS A 138 9.94 4.51 8.82
C CYS A 138 10.12 5.79 7.99
N HIS A 139 11.23 5.90 7.28
CA HIS A 139 11.50 7.00 6.35
C HIS A 139 11.15 6.60 4.91
N ILE A 140 10.10 7.21 4.36
CA ILE A 140 9.72 7.08 2.96
C ILE A 140 10.53 8.08 2.14
N ARG A 141 11.37 7.58 1.22
CA ARG A 141 12.18 8.43 0.35
C ARG A 141 11.31 9.29 -0.55
N ILE A 142 11.65 10.56 -0.67
CA ILE A 142 11.02 11.50 -1.59
C ILE A 142 12.08 12.19 -2.45
N LYS A 143 11.65 12.79 -3.56
CA LYS A 143 12.46 13.82 -4.21
C LYS A 143 12.53 15.04 -3.30
N ALA A 144 13.65 15.76 -3.35
CA ALA A 144 13.77 17.04 -2.65
C ALA A 144 12.57 17.95 -3.03
N PRO A 145 11.81 18.47 -2.05
CA PRO A 145 10.76 19.43 -2.35
C PRO A 145 11.36 20.68 -3.03
N ASN A 146 10.64 21.27 -3.97
CA ASN A 146 11.02 22.55 -4.59
C ASN A 146 10.69 23.75 -3.69
N SER A 147 10.85 23.60 -2.38
CA SER A 147 10.51 24.62 -1.38
C SER A 147 11.76 25.15 -0.68
N PRO A 148 11.72 26.36 -0.10
CA PRO A 148 12.78 26.86 0.77
C PRO A 148 13.10 25.92 1.94
N HIS A 149 12.11 25.09 2.31
CA HIS A 149 12.15 24.12 3.41
C HIS A 149 12.63 22.73 2.98
N ALA A 150 13.24 22.56 1.80
CA ALA A 150 13.70 21.26 1.32
C ALA A 150 14.65 20.56 2.32
N GLN A 151 15.47 21.34 3.03
CA GLN A 151 16.40 20.84 4.04
C GLN A 151 15.70 20.19 5.24
N ASP A 152 14.46 20.58 5.56
CA ASP A 152 13.69 19.99 6.65
C ASP A 152 13.36 18.52 6.37
N TYR A 153 13.39 18.10 5.11
CA TYR A 153 13.14 16.72 4.71
C TYR A 153 14.42 15.87 4.70
N LEU A 154 15.60 16.47 4.82
CA LEU A 154 16.87 15.75 4.88
C LEU A 154 17.00 15.03 6.23
N ASN A 155 17.03 13.71 6.20
CA ASN A 155 17.16 12.92 7.43
C ASN A 155 18.62 12.71 7.84
N ARG A 156 18.81 12.12 9.02
CA ARG A 156 20.13 11.72 9.58
C ARG A 156 20.95 10.78 8.70
N LYS A 157 20.31 10.09 7.74
CA LYS A 157 20.95 9.18 6.76
C LYS A 157 21.24 9.89 5.43
N LEU A 158 21.16 11.23 5.40
CA LEU A 158 21.50 12.09 4.27
C LEU A 158 20.65 11.83 3.01
N PHE A 159 19.36 11.52 3.18
CA PHE A 159 18.41 11.52 2.07
C PHE A 159 17.09 12.21 2.44
N PHE A 160 16.41 12.77 1.42
CA PHE A 160 15.12 13.44 1.61
C PHE A 160 14.02 12.40 1.86
N SER A 161 13.25 12.59 2.92
CA SER A 161 12.20 11.67 3.31
C SER A 161 11.03 12.32 4.04
N VAL A 162 9.89 11.63 4.01
CA VAL A 162 8.75 11.83 4.90
C VAL A 162 8.70 10.67 5.87
N GLN A 163 8.33 10.92 7.12
CA GLN A 163 8.17 9.90 8.13
C GLN A 163 6.78 9.28 8.10
N LEU A 164 6.75 7.96 8.30
CA LEU A 164 5.60 7.15 8.60
C LEU A 164 5.84 6.51 9.97
N GLN A 165 4.98 6.78 10.93
CA GLN A 165 4.86 6.00 12.17
C GLN A 165 3.78 4.94 11.93
N GLY A 166 4.09 3.68 12.25
CA GLY A 166 3.14 2.59 12.15
C GLY A 166 3.04 1.85 13.46
N ILE A 167 1.83 1.41 13.81
CA ILE A 167 1.59 0.44 14.86
C ILE A 167 1.10 -0.85 14.21
N CYS A 168 1.72 -1.98 14.53
CA CYS A 168 1.31 -3.29 14.02
C CYS A 168 0.96 -4.26 15.15
N ASP A 169 0.04 -5.18 14.90
CA ASP A 169 -0.22 -6.31 15.77
C ASP A 169 0.86 -7.41 15.65
N SER A 170 0.72 -8.47 16.43
CA SER A 170 1.63 -9.62 16.40
C SER A 170 1.57 -10.43 15.09
N PHE A 171 0.60 -10.18 14.22
CA PHE A 171 0.46 -10.81 12.90
C PHE A 171 1.00 -9.92 11.78
N GLY A 172 1.57 -8.75 12.12
CA GLY A 172 2.09 -7.79 11.15
C GLY A 172 1.01 -6.96 10.45
N LYS A 173 -0.22 -6.91 10.99
CA LYS A 173 -1.28 -6.04 10.47
C LYS A 173 -1.16 -4.65 11.07
N PHE A 174 -1.29 -3.61 10.24
CA PHE A 174 -1.35 -2.23 10.72
C PHE A 174 -2.62 -2.00 11.55
N LEU A 175 -2.44 -1.44 12.74
CA LEU A 175 -3.47 -1.00 13.69
C LEU A 175 -3.67 0.51 13.65
N ASP A 176 -2.61 1.25 13.36
CA ASP A 176 -2.59 2.69 13.15
C ASP A 176 -1.45 3.07 12.20
N ILE A 177 -1.66 4.14 11.42
CA ILE A 177 -0.62 4.76 10.61
C ILE A 177 -0.70 6.27 10.74
N PHE A 178 0.46 6.91 10.92
CA PHE A 178 0.57 8.36 10.98
C PHE A 178 1.72 8.85 10.10
N VAL A 179 1.41 9.65 9.08
CA VAL A 179 2.33 10.00 8.00
C VAL A 179 2.35 11.51 7.78
N GLY A 180 3.51 12.06 7.40
CA GLY A 180 3.58 13.42 6.85
C GLY A 180 4.68 14.30 7.43
N PHE A 181 5.32 13.88 8.53
CA PHE A 181 6.38 14.67 9.14
C PHE A 181 7.65 14.70 8.27
N PRO A 182 8.37 15.84 8.20
CA PRO A 182 9.65 15.92 7.51
C PRO A 182 10.70 14.94 8.09
N GLY A 183 11.59 14.46 7.24
CA GLY A 183 12.61 13.47 7.58
C GLY A 183 13.64 13.90 8.62
N SER A 184 13.79 15.19 8.89
CA SER A 184 14.67 15.69 9.97
C SER A 184 14.06 15.58 11.37
N VAL A 185 12.75 15.40 11.48
CA VAL A 185 12.04 15.38 12.77
C VAL A 185 12.39 14.10 13.55
N HIS A 186 12.54 14.18 14.87
CA HIS A 186 12.77 13.00 15.70
C HIS A 186 11.50 12.18 15.91
N ASP A 187 11.62 10.85 15.92
CA ASP A 187 10.52 9.89 16.16
C ASP A 187 9.71 10.23 17.43
N THR A 188 10.37 10.65 18.52
CA THR A 188 9.70 11.08 19.76
C THR A 188 8.76 12.26 19.55
N ARG A 189 9.11 13.20 18.65
CA ARG A 189 8.26 14.33 18.30
C ARG A 189 7.11 13.88 17.39
N VAL A 190 7.35 12.95 16.48
CA VAL A 190 6.27 12.36 15.66
C VAL A 190 5.25 11.68 16.57
N LEU A 191 5.70 10.84 17.51
CA LEU A 191 4.84 10.17 18.49
C LEU A 191 3.99 11.15 19.29
N ARG A 192 4.62 12.18 19.89
CA ARG A 192 3.89 13.20 20.67
C ARG A 192 2.85 14.00 19.87
N ASN A 193 2.93 14.02 18.55
CA ASN A 193 1.97 14.71 17.69
C ASN A 193 1.03 13.75 16.96
N SER A 194 1.16 12.44 17.17
CA SER A 194 0.29 11.44 16.58
C SER A 194 -0.99 11.26 17.41
N PRO A 195 -2.13 10.88 16.81
CA PRO A 195 -3.40 10.69 17.53
C PRO A 195 -3.39 9.62 18.63
N VAL A 196 -2.33 8.81 18.70
CA VAL A 196 -2.18 7.71 19.65
C VAL A 196 -1.50 8.11 20.96
N PHE A 197 -1.00 9.35 21.08
CA PHE A 197 -0.39 9.91 22.30
C PHE A 197 -1.39 10.81 23.04
#